data_AF-A0A8T2U2D3-F1
#
_entry.id   AF-A0A8T2U2D3-F1
#
_cell.length_a   1.000
_cell.length_b   1.000
_cell.length_c   1.000
_cell.angle_alpha   90.00
_cell.angle_beta   90.00
_cell.angle_gamma   90.00
#
_symmetry.space_group_name_H-M   'P 1'
#
loop_
_entity.id
_entity.type
_entity.pdbx_description
1 polymer ?
#
loop_
_entity_poly.entity_id
_entity_poly.type
_entity_poly.pdbx_seq_one_letter_code
_entity_poly.pdbx_strand_id
1 'polypeptide(L)'
;MTKPQGRGLDMAQKYIAVALSEMKNIQKSADFLSHCADGIAQNEKTTASGREPIGFDPKVNRSVSAPTPPRSINLLTWEETTQYFIKLLGDLEIITSLTTSLSLEELFQVLVDFQKRDPDLIARSFLQLFLVQEEKLFGKDSMFDVLHKTFSLSETVKSDMLMSDSFVVKSGQLTLYLVRILCSNLSWQHRKLGKILSEWGILLQQGDALFENLMHGTLATLEDKESWESAIMGWTAEQTCWICAQILTLGFQLQLYAPSEYCMIYWYLDHALLTELNYRHLKERKNPTNNEPSDQTNKKKKRSKRKGSMKVTEEELQLTPQTLLLQCYIDACKGLSWMMAALTADGKFSESRQTIFNTEHERFIQRFDLFQKVPIPQPLSYMHYKSFTVQRNISIKEQYLWSREYFATLQQHLQDLGHCLAKSTNLSPICHSQRTTEINQLKQVASRNLIVLRILNDAERGKTLNVSFDFSQHPFFAVASVKKV
;
A
#
# COMPACT_ATOMS: atom_id res chain seq x y z
N MET A 1 12.03 36.91 -10.07
CA MET A 1 12.46 36.68 -8.68
C MET A 1 12.00 35.29 -8.27
N THR A 2 12.93 34.35 -8.16
CA THR A 2 12.66 33.02 -7.59
C THR A 2 12.28 33.21 -6.13
N LYS A 3 11.03 32.89 -5.75
CA LYS A 3 10.62 32.90 -4.34
C LYS A 3 11.57 31.96 -3.58
N PRO A 4 12.08 32.35 -2.41
CA PRO A 4 12.97 31.47 -1.63
C PRO A 4 12.22 30.19 -1.28
N GLN A 5 12.57 29.08 -1.95
CA GLN A 5 12.05 27.75 -1.64
C GLN A 5 12.43 27.40 -0.20
N GLY A 6 11.45 26.95 0.61
CA GLY A 6 11.68 26.49 1.99
C GLY A 6 11.31 27.48 3.11
N ARG A 7 11.50 28.81 2.94
CA ARG A 7 11.17 29.79 4.02
C ARG A 7 9.68 29.76 4.44
N GLY A 8 8.80 29.43 3.50
CA GLY A 8 7.37 29.27 3.78
C GLY A 8 7.06 28.06 4.65
N LEU A 9 7.83 26.97 4.54
CA LEU A 9 7.63 25.74 5.33
C LEU A 9 8.06 25.94 6.78
N ASP A 10 9.22 26.55 7.02
CA ASP A 10 9.69 26.85 8.38
C ASP A 10 8.72 27.76 9.13
N MET A 11 8.15 28.75 8.42
CA MET A 11 7.14 29.64 8.97
C MET A 11 5.82 28.90 9.23
N ALA A 12 5.39 28.05 8.30
CA ALA A 12 4.19 27.24 8.47
C ALA A 12 4.31 26.31 9.69
N GLN A 13 5.45 25.64 9.89
CA GLN A 13 5.72 24.81 11.06
C GLN A 13 5.63 25.61 12.36
N LYS A 14 6.21 26.82 12.41
CA LYS A 14 6.10 27.71 13.57
C LYS A 14 4.65 28.09 13.86
N TYR A 15 3.86 28.45 12.85
CA TYR A 15 2.46 28.80 13.04
C TYR A 15 1.61 27.60 13.47
N ILE A 16 1.87 26.41 12.93
CA ILE A 16 1.20 25.17 13.35
C ILE A 16 1.51 24.86 14.82
N ALA A 17 2.77 24.99 15.24
CA ALA A 17 3.17 24.78 16.63
C ALA A 17 2.48 25.76 17.60
N VAL A 18 2.37 27.04 17.22
CA VAL A 18 1.61 28.04 17.98
C VAL A 18 0.14 27.66 18.05
N ALA A 19 -0.49 27.33 16.92
CA ALA A 19 -1.89 26.92 16.86
C ALA A 19 -2.18 25.67 17.72
N LEU A 20 -1.30 24.67 17.71
CA LEU A 20 -1.41 23.50 18.58
C LEU A 20 -1.31 23.85 20.07
N SER A 21 -0.46 24.82 20.43
CA SER A 21 -0.36 25.33 21.80
C SER A 21 -1.64 26.06 22.21
N GLU A 22 -2.18 26.91 21.34
CA GLU A 22 -3.44 27.61 21.55
C GLU A 22 -4.61 26.64 21.68
N MET A 23 -4.69 25.59 20.85
CA MET A 23 -5.71 24.55 20.95
C MET A 23 -5.69 23.84 22.31
N LYS A 24 -4.49 23.57 22.87
CA LYS A 24 -4.37 23.00 24.22
C LYS A 24 -4.89 23.96 25.29
N ASN A 25 -4.65 25.26 25.14
CA ASN A 25 -5.18 26.27 26.06
C ASN A 25 -6.70 26.39 25.95
N ILE A 26 -7.25 26.35 24.73
CA ILE A 26 -8.69 26.33 24.45
C ILE A 26 -9.35 25.12 25.13
N GLN A 27 -8.77 23.92 25.00
CA GLN A 27 -9.28 22.73 25.67
C GLN A 27 -9.28 22.88 27.20
N LYS A 28 -8.19 23.36 27.80
CA LYS A 28 -8.11 23.60 29.25
C LYS A 28 -9.09 24.65 29.75
N SER A 29 -9.43 25.64 28.92
CA SER A 29 -10.38 26.68 29.29
C SER A 29 -11.84 26.18 29.35
N ALA A 30 -12.14 25.03 28.76
CA ALA A 30 -13.50 24.50 28.71
C ALA A 30 -14.06 24.18 30.11
N ASP A 31 -13.24 23.61 31.01
CA ASP A 31 -13.65 23.31 32.38
C ASP A 31 -14.08 24.58 33.12
N PHE A 32 -13.26 25.63 33.03
CA PHE A 32 -13.58 26.94 33.59
C PHE A 32 -14.88 27.52 33.02
N LEU A 33 -15.06 27.48 31.70
CA LEU A 33 -16.27 28.01 31.03
C LEU A 33 -17.53 27.22 31.38
N SER A 34 -17.39 25.90 31.60
CA SER A 34 -18.51 25.04 31.98
C SER A 34 -18.97 25.27 33.42
N HIS A 35 -18.06 25.62 34.34
CA HIS A 35 -18.41 25.98 35.72
C HIS A 35 -19.17 27.31 35.84
N CYS A 36 -19.03 28.21 34.86
CA CYS A 36 -19.79 29.46 34.80
C CYS A 36 -21.20 29.29 34.19
N ALA A 37 -21.57 28.07 33.76
CA ALA A 37 -22.89 27.80 33.18
C ALA A 37 -23.86 27.23 34.23
N ASP A 38 -24.66 28.10 34.85
CA ASP A 38 -25.82 27.68 35.65
C ASP A 38 -26.91 27.12 34.72
N GLY A 39 -27.11 25.80 34.70
CA GLY A 39 -28.25 25.19 34.00
C GLY A 39 -28.08 23.71 33.63
N ILE A 40 -29.19 22.97 33.63
CA ILE A 40 -29.25 21.55 33.23
C ILE A 40 -28.92 21.44 31.73
N ALA A 41 -27.74 20.91 31.42
CA ALA A 41 -27.34 20.58 30.05
C ALA A 41 -28.19 19.42 29.53
N GLN A 42 -29.29 19.72 28.84
CA GLN A 42 -30.01 18.72 28.04
C GLN A 42 -29.48 18.81 26.60
N ASN A 43 -28.70 17.79 26.21
CA ASN A 43 -28.13 17.51 24.87
C ASN A 43 -26.64 17.87 24.65
N GLU A 44 -26.10 17.23 23.61
CA GLU A 44 -24.72 17.27 23.11
C GLU A 44 -24.09 18.68 23.23
N LYS A 45 -23.03 18.81 24.05
CA LYS A 45 -22.39 20.10 24.33
C LYS A 45 -21.62 20.59 23.10
N THR A 46 -22.25 21.40 22.25
CA THR A 46 -21.62 21.98 21.03
C THR A 46 -20.71 23.17 21.33
N THR A 47 -20.79 23.75 22.53
CA THR A 47 -19.92 24.86 22.98
C THR A 47 -19.12 24.49 24.23
N ALA A 48 -17.98 25.15 24.44
CA ALA A 48 -17.14 24.97 25.62
C ALA A 48 -17.89 25.19 26.95
N SER A 49 -18.85 26.11 26.95
CA SER A 49 -19.69 26.43 28.11
C SER A 49 -20.83 25.44 28.37
N GLY A 50 -21.09 24.52 27.43
CA GLY A 50 -22.26 23.63 27.49
C GLY A 50 -23.60 24.32 27.18
N ARG A 51 -23.59 25.59 26.81
CA ARG A 51 -24.79 26.33 26.35
C ARG A 51 -25.03 26.10 24.86
N GLU A 52 -26.27 26.33 24.43
CA GLU A 52 -26.63 26.32 23.01
C GLU A 52 -25.84 27.38 22.22
N PRO A 53 -25.45 27.08 20.96
CA PRO A 53 -24.67 28.00 20.14
C PRO A 53 -25.53 29.18 19.69
N ILE A 54 -25.17 30.39 20.13
CA ILE A 54 -25.88 31.61 19.77
C ILE A 54 -25.73 31.88 18.28
N GLY A 55 -26.85 32.16 17.59
CA GLY A 55 -26.85 32.54 16.17
C GLY A 55 -26.89 31.37 15.18
N PHE A 56 -26.95 30.13 15.65
CA PHE A 56 -27.14 28.96 14.80
C PHE A 56 -28.60 28.49 14.87
N ASP A 57 -29.36 28.73 13.81
CA ASP A 57 -30.72 28.18 13.66
C ASP A 57 -30.76 27.15 12.52
N PRO A 58 -30.96 25.85 12.82
CA PRO A 58 -31.00 24.79 11.80
C PRO A 58 -32.21 24.91 10.85
N LYS A 59 -33.18 25.78 11.17
CA LYS A 59 -34.38 26.01 10.35
C LYS A 59 -34.20 27.13 9.32
N VAL A 60 -33.13 27.91 9.36
CA VAL A 60 -32.86 29.02 8.42
C VAL A 60 -32.89 28.54 6.96
N ASN A 61 -32.37 27.34 6.70
CA ASN A 61 -32.36 26.79 5.35
C ASN A 61 -33.76 26.44 4.79
N ARG A 62 -34.80 26.39 5.62
CA ARG A 62 -36.18 26.07 5.18
C ARG A 62 -36.82 27.20 4.36
N SER A 63 -36.44 28.45 4.58
CA SER A 63 -36.99 29.60 3.86
C SER A 63 -36.13 30.05 2.68
N VAL A 64 -34.84 29.69 2.66
CA VAL A 64 -33.86 30.20 1.68
C VAL A 64 -33.49 29.16 0.60
N SER A 65 -33.63 27.86 0.89
CA SER A 65 -33.21 26.82 -0.06
C SER A 65 -34.30 26.54 -1.11
N ALA A 66 -33.87 26.24 -2.35
CA ALA A 66 -34.67 25.60 -3.39
C ALA A 66 -35.35 24.32 -2.86
N PRO A 67 -36.42 23.77 -3.51
CA PRO A 67 -37.19 22.63 -3.00
C PRO A 67 -36.36 21.34 -2.97
N THR A 68 -35.50 21.26 -1.97
CA THR A 68 -34.73 20.10 -1.58
C THR A 68 -35.26 19.67 -0.22
N PRO A 69 -35.34 18.36 0.07
CA PRO A 69 -35.73 17.90 1.39
C PRO A 69 -34.86 18.56 2.46
N PRO A 70 -35.47 19.06 3.57
CA PRO A 70 -34.71 19.73 4.61
C PRO A 70 -33.65 18.78 5.18
N ARG A 71 -32.38 19.20 5.16
CA ARG A 71 -31.28 18.46 5.78
C ARG A 71 -31.14 18.89 7.23
N SER A 72 -31.15 17.93 8.16
CA SER A 72 -30.73 18.19 9.54
C SER A 72 -29.22 18.47 9.56
N ILE A 73 -28.83 19.62 10.07
CA ILE A 73 -27.42 19.93 10.33
C ILE A 73 -27.15 19.46 11.76
N ASN A 74 -26.38 18.39 11.89
CA ASN A 74 -25.84 17.97 13.18
C ASN A 74 -24.57 18.78 13.42
N LEU A 75 -24.58 19.59 14.47
CA LEU A 75 -23.39 20.34 14.88
C LEU A 75 -22.46 19.39 15.63
N LEU A 76 -21.16 19.51 15.37
CA LEU A 76 -20.16 18.78 16.15
C LEU A 76 -20.23 19.21 17.62
N THR A 77 -19.98 18.27 18.52
CA THR A 77 -19.70 18.60 19.91
C THR A 77 -18.45 19.46 20.00
N TRP A 78 -18.31 20.17 21.12
CA TRP A 78 -17.10 20.93 21.42
C TRP A 78 -15.86 20.04 21.41
N GLU A 79 -15.97 18.85 22.00
CA GLU A 79 -14.87 17.87 22.03
C GLU A 79 -14.47 17.44 20.62
N GLU A 80 -15.41 16.97 19.80
CA GLU A 80 -15.17 16.58 18.41
C GLU A 80 -14.57 17.74 17.59
N THR A 81 -15.04 18.98 17.81
CA THR A 81 -14.51 20.16 17.14
C THR A 81 -13.04 20.40 17.50
N THR A 82 -12.69 20.34 18.78
CA THR A 82 -11.28 20.52 19.20
C THR A 82 -10.39 19.40 18.69
N GLN A 83 -10.86 18.15 18.75
CA GLN A 83 -10.15 16.98 18.23
C GLN A 83 -9.94 17.09 16.71
N TYR A 84 -10.94 17.57 15.97
CA TYR A 84 -10.83 17.82 14.53
C TYR A 84 -9.67 18.76 14.19
N PHE A 85 -9.61 19.93 14.84
CA PHE A 85 -8.54 20.90 14.56
C PHE A 85 -7.16 20.41 15.01
N ILE A 86 -7.05 19.70 16.14
CA ILE A 86 -5.78 19.10 16.58
C ILE A 86 -5.31 18.07 15.56
N LYS A 87 -6.20 17.20 15.08
CA LYS A 87 -5.88 16.21 14.05
C LYS A 87 -5.44 16.89 12.76
N LEU A 88 -6.19 17.89 12.29
CA LEU A 88 -5.86 18.65 11.07
C LEU A 88 -4.48 19.32 11.19
N LEU A 89 -4.20 20.00 12.29
CA LEU A 89 -2.91 20.65 12.53
C LEU A 89 -1.77 19.64 12.58
N GLY A 90 -1.96 18.48 13.21
CA GLY A 90 -0.97 17.40 13.22
C GLY A 90 -0.73 16.80 11.83
N ASP A 91 -1.79 16.64 11.02
CA ASP A 91 -1.65 16.17 9.64
C ASP A 91 -0.92 17.21 8.76
N LEU A 92 -1.18 18.52 8.97
CA LEU A 92 -0.45 19.60 8.29
C LEU A 92 1.01 19.70 8.74
N GLU A 93 1.30 19.48 10.03
CA GLU A 93 2.68 19.44 10.56
C GLU A 93 3.51 18.39 9.81
N ILE A 94 2.95 17.19 9.64
CA ILE A 94 3.59 16.11 8.87
C ILE A 94 3.86 16.55 7.44
N ILE A 95 2.87 17.12 6.74
CA ILE A 95 3.04 17.60 5.36
C ILE A 95 4.16 18.62 5.26
N THR A 96 4.22 19.58 6.21
CA THR A 96 5.27 20.61 6.22
C THR A 96 6.65 20.08 6.64
N SER A 97 6.73 18.90 7.24
CA SER A 97 7.98 18.24 7.62
C SER A 97 8.60 17.39 6.49
N LEU A 98 7.88 17.21 5.38
CA LEU A 98 8.35 16.42 4.25
C LEU A 98 9.53 17.08 3.55
N THR A 99 10.60 16.31 3.38
CA THR A 99 11.79 16.75 2.64
C THR A 99 11.50 16.81 1.14
N THR A 100 11.93 17.87 0.46
CA THR A 100 11.77 18.02 -0.99
C THR A 100 12.79 17.19 -1.81
N SER A 101 13.58 16.34 -1.16
CA SER A 101 14.63 15.52 -1.78
C SER A 101 14.33 14.02 -1.73
N LEU A 102 13.07 13.64 -1.46
CA LEU A 102 12.64 12.25 -1.44
C LEU A 102 12.80 11.60 -2.82
N SER A 103 13.28 10.37 -2.85
CA SER A 103 13.17 9.52 -4.03
C SER A 103 11.70 9.20 -4.33
N LEU A 104 11.42 8.76 -5.57
CA LEU A 104 10.05 8.43 -5.97
C LEU A 104 9.47 7.25 -5.15
N GLU A 105 10.30 6.27 -4.82
CA GLU A 105 9.92 5.12 -3.99
C GLU A 105 9.60 5.53 -2.56
N GLU A 106 10.42 6.40 -1.95
CA GLU A 106 10.12 6.96 -0.62
C GLU A 106 8.86 7.82 -0.63
N LEU A 107 8.64 8.61 -1.68
CA LEU A 107 7.45 9.42 -1.83
C LEU A 107 6.19 8.56 -1.87
N PHE A 108 6.16 7.49 -2.68
CA PHE A 108 5.01 6.58 -2.71
C PHE A 108 4.76 5.91 -1.36
N GLN A 109 5.81 5.48 -0.66
CA GLN A 109 5.68 4.91 0.68
C GLN A 109 5.08 5.93 1.67
N VAL A 110 5.61 7.16 1.70
CA VAL A 110 5.09 8.24 2.57
C VAL A 110 3.63 8.55 2.25
N LEU A 111 3.25 8.58 0.97
CA LEU A 111 1.87 8.84 0.57
C LEU A 111 0.93 7.75 1.07
N VAL A 112 1.27 6.47 0.89
CA VAL A 112 0.47 5.35 1.41
C VAL A 112 0.38 5.40 2.94
N ASP A 113 1.50 5.61 3.64
CA ASP A 113 1.54 5.67 5.10
C ASP A 113 0.81 6.89 5.67
N PHE A 114 0.77 8.00 4.93
CA PHE A 114 -0.04 9.17 5.26
C PHE A 114 -1.52 8.86 5.15
N GLN A 115 -1.96 8.15 4.10
CA GLN A 115 -3.37 7.76 3.96
C GLN A 115 -3.85 6.79 5.05
N LYS A 116 -2.97 5.94 5.59
CA LYS A 116 -3.28 5.07 6.74
C LYS A 116 -3.64 5.83 8.02
N ARG A 117 -3.35 7.13 8.10
CA ARG A 117 -3.78 8.02 9.20
C ARG A 117 -5.20 8.57 9.05
N ASP A 118 -5.88 8.21 7.96
CA ASP A 118 -7.19 8.74 7.56
C ASP A 118 -7.25 10.28 7.52
N PRO A 119 -6.40 10.93 6.71
CA PRO A 119 -6.31 12.39 6.65
C PRO A 119 -7.58 13.00 6.03
N ASP A 120 -8.02 14.14 6.59
CA ASP A 120 -9.21 14.83 6.10
C ASP A 120 -8.97 15.50 4.73
N LEU A 121 -10.05 15.92 4.06
CA LEU A 121 -10.05 16.59 2.77
C LEU A 121 -9.07 17.77 2.71
N ILE A 122 -9.03 18.60 3.76
CA ILE A 122 -8.15 19.78 3.79
C ILE A 122 -6.69 19.33 3.75
N ALA A 123 -6.28 18.43 4.65
CA ALA A 123 -4.91 17.91 4.69
C ALA A 123 -4.51 17.23 3.36
N ARG A 124 -5.39 16.39 2.80
CA ARG A 124 -5.17 15.74 1.49
C ARG A 124 -5.00 16.74 0.34
N SER A 125 -5.82 17.80 0.33
CA SER A 125 -5.74 18.85 -0.69
C SER A 125 -4.45 19.65 -0.58
N PHE A 126 -4.04 19.99 0.65
CA PHE A 126 -2.75 20.65 0.90
C PHE A 126 -1.57 19.78 0.49
N LEU A 127 -1.59 18.49 0.83
CA LEU A 127 -0.55 17.54 0.43
C LEU A 127 -0.41 17.50 -1.09
N GLN A 128 -1.52 17.39 -1.82
CA GLN A 128 -1.49 17.37 -3.28
C GLN A 128 -0.93 18.67 -3.88
N LEU A 129 -1.34 19.83 -3.37
CA LEU A 129 -0.85 21.15 -3.80
C LEU A 129 0.62 21.38 -3.44
N PHE A 130 1.09 20.78 -2.34
CA PHE A 130 2.48 20.82 -1.93
C PHE A 130 3.35 19.96 -2.86
N LEU A 131 2.89 18.76 -3.18
CA LEU A 131 3.64 17.80 -4.00
C LEU A 131 3.65 18.14 -5.49
N VAL A 132 2.56 18.69 -6.03
CA VAL A 132 2.44 18.92 -7.49
C VAL A 132 2.10 20.38 -7.76
N GLN A 133 3.06 21.10 -8.33
CA GLN A 133 2.91 22.50 -8.73
C GLN A 133 3.40 22.68 -10.16
N GLU A 134 2.58 23.27 -11.04
CA GLU A 134 2.94 23.52 -12.44
C GLU A 134 3.49 22.28 -13.17
N GLU A 135 2.88 21.10 -12.96
CA GLU A 135 3.33 19.80 -13.51
C GLU A 135 4.77 19.40 -13.11
N LYS A 136 5.29 19.94 -12.00
CA LYS A 136 6.57 19.58 -11.40
C LYS A 136 6.37 19.02 -9.99
N LEU A 137 7.25 18.09 -9.62
CA LEU A 137 7.30 17.53 -8.28
C LEU A 137 7.92 18.56 -7.32
N PHE A 138 7.25 18.83 -6.20
CA PHE A 138 7.55 19.90 -5.24
C PHE A 138 7.70 21.29 -5.88
N GLY A 139 7.16 21.50 -7.08
CA GLY A 139 7.38 22.72 -7.87
C GLY A 139 8.84 22.95 -8.31
N LYS A 140 9.70 21.93 -8.18
CA LYS A 140 11.14 22.03 -8.44
C LYS A 140 11.57 21.12 -9.57
N ASP A 141 11.37 19.82 -9.41
CA ASP A 141 11.94 18.81 -10.29
C ASP A 141 10.93 18.42 -11.38
N SER A 142 11.37 18.42 -12.64
CA SER A 142 10.54 17.89 -13.72
C SER A 142 10.47 16.36 -13.60
N MET A 143 9.36 15.76 -14.03
CA MET A 143 9.26 14.30 -14.00
C MET A 143 10.28 13.61 -14.89
N PHE A 144 10.70 14.28 -15.96
CA PHE A 144 11.79 13.80 -16.79
C PHE A 144 13.06 13.59 -15.96
N ASP A 145 13.47 14.61 -15.17
CA ASP A 145 14.66 14.52 -14.31
C ASP A 145 14.51 13.48 -13.20
N VAL A 146 13.31 13.39 -12.61
CA VAL A 146 13.01 12.40 -11.55
C VAL A 146 13.11 10.98 -12.09
N LEU A 147 12.50 10.70 -13.24
CA LEU A 147 12.53 9.37 -13.85
C LEU A 147 13.93 9.02 -14.35
N HIS A 148 14.65 9.98 -14.94
CA HIS A 148 16.02 9.75 -15.38
C HIS A 148 16.94 9.36 -14.20
N LYS A 149 16.78 9.99 -13.03
CA LYS A 149 17.46 9.57 -11.79
C LYS A 149 17.00 8.20 -11.29
N THR A 150 15.73 7.86 -11.48
CA THR A 150 15.14 6.59 -11.04
C THR A 150 15.66 5.41 -11.87
N PHE A 151 15.85 5.60 -13.18
CA PHE A 151 16.28 4.53 -14.08
C PHE A 151 17.80 4.26 -14.06
N SER A 152 18.64 5.19 -13.60
CA SER A 152 20.10 5.00 -13.49
C SER A 152 20.77 4.38 -14.74
N LEU A 153 20.41 4.88 -15.93
CA LEU A 153 20.79 4.29 -17.22
C LEU A 153 22.26 4.51 -17.62
N SER A 154 22.77 3.67 -18.54
CA SER A 154 24.06 3.89 -19.23
C SER A 154 24.01 5.12 -20.16
N GLU A 155 25.17 5.71 -20.49
CA GLU A 155 25.24 6.93 -21.33
C GLU A 155 24.70 6.74 -22.76
N THR A 156 24.83 5.53 -23.31
CA THR A 156 24.30 5.11 -24.61
C THR A 156 22.78 5.10 -24.63
N VAL A 157 22.15 4.43 -23.65
CA VAL A 157 20.68 4.38 -23.52
C VAL A 157 20.11 5.77 -23.23
N LYS A 158 20.83 6.63 -22.51
CA LYS A 158 20.42 8.03 -22.28
C LYS A 158 20.27 8.82 -23.58
N SER A 159 21.20 8.66 -24.53
CA SER A 159 21.17 9.38 -25.81
C SER A 159 19.94 9.00 -26.64
N ASP A 160 19.62 7.71 -26.73
CA ASP A 160 18.46 7.23 -27.49
C ASP A 160 17.14 7.48 -26.73
N MET A 161 17.16 7.44 -25.39
CA MET A 161 16.01 7.80 -24.56
C MET A 161 15.64 9.28 -24.75
N LEU A 162 16.63 10.18 -24.85
CA LEU A 162 16.44 11.60 -25.19
C LEU A 162 15.81 11.79 -26.58
N MET A 163 15.99 10.84 -27.50
CA MET A 163 15.33 10.84 -28.81
C MET A 163 13.88 10.30 -28.75
N SER A 164 13.51 9.59 -27.69
CA SER A 164 12.19 8.98 -27.46
C SER A 164 11.31 9.78 -26.48
N ASP A 165 11.44 11.11 -26.47
CA ASP A 165 10.75 12.07 -25.57
C ASP A 165 9.29 11.69 -25.24
N SER A 166 8.54 11.14 -26.21
CA SER A 166 7.15 10.73 -26.01
C SER A 166 6.93 9.68 -24.89
N PHE A 167 7.79 8.67 -24.76
CA PHE A 167 7.64 7.63 -23.73
C PHE A 167 7.93 8.18 -22.33
N VAL A 168 9.02 8.96 -22.21
CA VAL A 168 9.45 9.54 -20.94
C VAL A 168 8.44 10.57 -20.45
N VAL A 169 7.95 11.41 -21.35
CA VAL A 169 6.89 12.38 -21.05
C VAL A 169 5.62 11.67 -20.58
N LYS A 170 5.18 10.63 -21.29
CA LYS A 170 3.99 9.85 -20.89
C LYS A 170 4.19 9.16 -19.53
N SER A 171 5.35 8.55 -19.31
CA SER A 171 5.72 7.94 -18.02
C SER A 171 5.67 8.97 -16.89
N GLY A 172 6.21 10.17 -17.12
CA GLY A 172 6.20 11.26 -16.16
C GLY A 172 4.79 11.74 -15.83
N GLN A 173 3.93 11.91 -16.85
CA GLN A 173 2.53 12.30 -16.66
C GLN A 173 1.73 11.25 -15.88
N LEU A 174 1.89 9.97 -16.21
CA LEU A 174 1.23 8.88 -15.48
C LEU A 174 1.70 8.78 -14.03
N THR A 175 2.99 9.01 -13.79
CA THR A 175 3.58 9.04 -12.44
C THR A 175 3.03 10.21 -11.61
N LEU A 176 2.97 11.43 -12.17
CA LEU A 176 2.33 12.57 -11.48
C LEU A 176 0.86 12.33 -11.20
N TYR A 177 0.16 11.71 -12.15
CA TYR A 177 -1.23 11.38 -11.94
C TYR A 177 -1.40 10.32 -10.84
N LEU A 178 -0.49 9.35 -10.74
CA LEU A 178 -0.45 8.40 -9.64
C LEU A 178 -0.24 9.11 -8.29
N VAL A 179 0.71 10.04 -8.19
CA VAL A 179 0.92 10.88 -6.98
C VAL A 179 -0.38 11.60 -6.58
N ARG A 180 -1.08 12.21 -7.53
CA ARG A 180 -2.37 12.89 -7.29
C ARG A 180 -3.45 11.91 -6.80
N ILE A 181 -3.50 10.71 -7.38
CA ILE A 181 -4.44 9.66 -6.97
C ILE A 181 -4.19 9.27 -5.51
N LEU A 182 -2.93 9.01 -5.12
CA LEU A 182 -2.56 8.63 -3.76
C LEU A 182 -2.85 9.71 -2.71
N CYS A 183 -3.05 10.96 -3.13
CA CYS A 183 -3.51 12.04 -2.24
C CYS A 183 -5.04 12.04 -2.02
N SER A 184 -5.81 11.32 -2.84
CA SER A 184 -7.28 11.27 -2.76
C SER A 184 -7.77 10.34 -1.64
N ASN A 185 -9.06 10.38 -1.29
CA ASN A 185 -9.63 9.39 -0.37
C ASN A 185 -9.62 7.98 -1.00
N LEU A 186 -9.73 6.94 -0.16
CA LEU A 186 -9.60 5.53 -0.57
C LEU A 186 -10.58 5.11 -1.68
N SER A 187 -11.84 5.54 -1.63
CA SER A 187 -12.84 5.22 -2.67
C SER A 187 -12.45 5.81 -4.03
N TRP A 188 -11.95 7.04 -4.02
CA TRP A 188 -11.42 7.69 -5.22
C TRP A 188 -10.12 7.06 -5.69
N GLN A 189 -9.23 6.67 -4.77
CA GLN A 189 -8.02 5.91 -5.11
C GLN A 189 -8.38 4.64 -5.87
N HIS A 190 -9.22 3.78 -5.31
CA HIS A 190 -9.65 2.53 -5.93
C HIS A 190 -10.24 2.78 -7.34
N ARG A 191 -11.18 3.73 -7.47
CA ARG A 191 -11.80 4.07 -8.75
C ARG A 191 -10.80 4.61 -9.78
N LYS A 192 -9.84 5.42 -9.36
CA LYS A 192 -8.89 6.08 -10.27
C LYS A 192 -7.74 5.17 -10.66
N LEU A 193 -7.21 4.37 -9.73
CA LEU A 193 -6.24 3.32 -10.02
C LEU A 193 -6.76 2.38 -11.11
N GLY A 194 -8.02 1.93 -10.99
CA GLY A 194 -8.62 1.09 -12.02
C GLY A 194 -8.80 1.77 -13.38
N LYS A 195 -8.89 3.10 -13.44
CA LYS A 195 -8.94 3.83 -14.72
C LYS A 195 -7.57 4.01 -15.36
N ILE A 196 -6.52 4.20 -14.56
CA ILE A 196 -5.18 4.43 -15.09
C ILE A 196 -4.47 3.14 -15.47
N LEU A 197 -4.89 1.99 -14.94
CA LEU A 197 -4.21 0.72 -15.14
C LEU A 197 -4.03 0.38 -16.63
N SER A 198 -5.03 0.65 -17.48
CA SER A 198 -4.91 0.44 -18.93
C SER A 198 -3.86 1.34 -19.58
N GLU A 199 -3.69 2.57 -19.09
CA GLU A 199 -2.66 3.48 -19.60
C GLU A 199 -1.25 2.99 -19.27
N TRP A 200 -1.06 2.39 -18.09
CA TRP A 200 0.19 1.70 -17.73
C TRP A 200 0.42 0.45 -18.60
N GLY A 201 -0.63 -0.30 -18.94
CA GLY A 201 -0.56 -1.39 -19.91
C GLY A 201 -0.11 -0.94 -21.30
N ILE A 202 -0.66 0.18 -21.80
CA ILE A 202 -0.22 0.79 -23.06
C ILE A 202 1.23 1.26 -22.95
N LEU A 203 1.63 1.83 -21.82
CA LEU A 203 3.02 2.27 -21.61
C LEU A 203 3.98 1.08 -21.71
N LEU A 204 3.67 -0.06 -21.11
CA LEU A 204 4.47 -1.28 -21.25
C LEU A 204 4.62 -1.71 -22.71
N GLN A 205 3.52 -1.78 -23.47
CA GLN A 205 3.56 -2.13 -24.89
C GLN A 205 4.37 -1.14 -25.73
N GLN A 206 4.29 0.15 -25.42
CA GLN A 206 5.09 1.19 -26.07
C GLN A 206 6.58 1.01 -25.75
N GLY A 207 6.92 0.68 -24.51
CA GLY A 207 8.29 0.39 -24.10
C GLY A 207 8.88 -0.83 -24.82
N ASP A 208 8.10 -1.91 -24.97
CA ASP A 208 8.51 -3.10 -25.74
C ASP A 208 8.72 -2.77 -27.22
N ALA A 209 7.81 -2.01 -27.84
CA ALA A 209 7.94 -1.62 -29.24
C ALA A 209 9.15 -0.70 -29.49
N LEU A 210 9.42 0.22 -28.56
CA LEU A 210 10.61 1.08 -28.61
C LEU A 210 11.88 0.25 -28.47
N PHE A 211 11.89 -0.74 -27.58
CA PHE A 211 13.00 -1.65 -27.41
C PHE A 211 13.35 -2.40 -28.70
N GLU A 212 12.37 -3.03 -29.34
CA GLU A 212 12.58 -3.75 -30.60
C GLU A 212 13.14 -2.83 -31.70
N ASN A 213 12.61 -1.60 -31.81
CA ASN A 213 13.11 -0.62 -32.78
C ASN A 213 14.57 -0.21 -32.51
N LEU A 214 14.95 -0.02 -31.24
CA LEU A 214 16.32 0.32 -30.85
C LEU A 214 17.29 -0.82 -31.17
N MET A 215 16.88 -2.07 -30.93
CA MET A 215 17.70 -3.25 -31.22
C MET A 215 17.86 -3.49 -32.72
N HIS A 216 16.91 -3.08 -33.55
CA HIS A 216 17.00 -3.18 -35.01
C HIS A 216 17.73 -1.99 -35.67
N GLY A 217 17.68 -0.79 -35.07
CA GLY A 217 18.22 0.44 -35.64
C GLY A 217 19.66 0.80 -35.22
N THR A 218 20.11 0.33 -34.05
CA THR A 218 21.38 0.70 -33.44
C THR A 218 22.25 -0.54 -33.17
N LEU A 219 23.59 -0.41 -33.17
CA LEU A 219 24.53 -1.44 -32.68
C LEU A 219 24.45 -1.56 -31.14
N ALA A 220 23.25 -1.81 -30.61
CA ALA A 220 22.99 -1.92 -29.18
C ALA A 220 23.73 -3.14 -28.61
N THR A 221 24.43 -2.94 -27.50
CA THR A 221 25.15 -4.03 -26.82
C THR A 221 24.18 -4.89 -26.01
N LEU A 222 24.61 -6.11 -25.64
CA LEU A 222 23.85 -6.95 -24.70
C LEU A 222 23.64 -6.25 -23.36
N GLU A 223 24.59 -5.41 -22.93
CA GLU A 223 24.49 -4.62 -21.70
C GLU A 223 23.41 -3.54 -21.80
N ASP A 224 23.27 -2.87 -22.95
CA ASP A 224 22.20 -1.89 -23.20
C ASP A 224 20.83 -2.55 -23.17
N LYS A 225 20.71 -3.74 -23.78
CA LYS A 225 19.50 -4.56 -23.73
C LYS A 225 19.10 -4.90 -22.30
N GLU A 226 20.03 -5.45 -21.55
CA GLU A 226 19.78 -5.82 -20.16
C GLU A 226 19.47 -4.58 -19.29
N SER A 227 20.07 -3.43 -19.57
CA SER A 227 19.79 -2.16 -18.88
C SER A 227 18.37 -1.69 -19.15
N TRP A 228 17.92 -1.66 -20.41
CA TRP A 228 16.55 -1.28 -20.77
C TRP A 228 15.50 -2.19 -20.11
N GLU A 229 15.67 -3.50 -20.26
CA GLU A 229 14.74 -4.50 -19.71
C GLU A 229 14.64 -4.41 -18.18
N SER A 230 15.78 -4.24 -17.49
CA SER A 230 15.78 -4.24 -16.02
C SER A 230 15.46 -2.89 -15.38
N ALA A 231 15.83 -1.77 -16.00
CA ALA A 231 15.65 -0.44 -15.41
C ALA A 231 14.32 0.19 -15.81
N ILE A 232 14.05 0.36 -17.11
CA ILE A 232 12.85 1.07 -17.59
C ILE A 232 11.65 0.14 -17.59
N MET A 233 11.76 -1.00 -18.28
CA MET A 233 10.67 -1.96 -18.35
C MET A 233 10.44 -2.62 -16.99
N GLY A 234 11.52 -2.97 -16.29
CA GLY A 234 11.45 -3.48 -14.92
C GLY A 234 10.74 -2.53 -13.97
N TRP A 235 11.07 -1.24 -13.97
CA TRP A 235 10.37 -0.25 -13.13
C TRP A 235 8.90 -0.09 -13.54
N THR A 236 8.62 0.00 -14.84
CA THR A 236 7.23 0.18 -15.34
C THR A 236 6.37 -1.04 -14.97
N ALA A 237 6.94 -2.24 -15.08
CA ALA A 237 6.32 -3.49 -14.69
C ALA A 237 6.09 -3.57 -13.17
N GLU A 238 7.10 -3.18 -12.37
CA GLU A 238 6.99 -3.08 -10.91
C GLU A 238 5.83 -2.15 -10.51
N GLN A 239 5.76 -0.93 -11.07
CA GLN A 239 4.68 0.01 -10.78
C GLN A 239 3.31 -0.53 -11.21
N THR A 240 3.23 -1.23 -12.34
CA THR A 240 1.97 -1.83 -12.80
C THR A 240 1.50 -2.93 -11.84
N CYS A 241 2.41 -3.80 -11.39
CA CYS A 241 2.11 -4.83 -10.39
C CYS A 241 1.66 -4.20 -9.06
N TRP A 242 2.36 -3.15 -8.62
CA TRP A 242 2.01 -2.42 -7.42
C TRP A 242 0.61 -1.79 -7.52
N ILE A 243 0.26 -1.17 -8.64
CA ILE A 243 -1.11 -0.65 -8.88
C ILE A 243 -2.14 -1.77 -8.80
N CYS A 244 -1.85 -2.94 -9.39
CA CYS A 244 -2.74 -4.10 -9.30
C CYS A 244 -2.95 -4.55 -7.85
N ALA A 245 -1.87 -4.65 -7.08
CA ALA A 245 -1.93 -5.00 -5.67
C ALA A 245 -2.72 -3.95 -4.86
N GLN A 246 -2.53 -2.66 -5.11
CA GLN A 246 -3.29 -1.58 -4.44
C GLN A 246 -4.79 -1.63 -4.74
N ILE A 247 -5.19 -1.91 -5.98
CA ILE A 247 -6.61 -2.09 -6.33
C ILE A 247 -7.22 -3.22 -5.51
N LEU A 248 -6.51 -4.36 -5.43
CA LEU A 248 -6.97 -5.54 -4.71
C LEU A 248 -7.07 -5.27 -3.20
N THR A 249 -6.04 -4.68 -2.57
CA THR A 249 -6.04 -4.40 -1.13
C THR A 249 -7.05 -3.32 -0.73
N LEU A 250 -7.22 -2.26 -1.54
CA LEU A 250 -8.24 -1.24 -1.30
C LEU A 250 -9.65 -1.82 -1.36
N GLY A 251 -9.89 -2.83 -2.20
CA GLY A 251 -11.20 -3.49 -2.24
C GLY A 251 -11.57 -4.20 -0.94
N PHE A 252 -10.61 -4.71 -0.17
CA PHE A 252 -10.89 -5.22 1.19
C PHE A 252 -11.25 -4.10 2.15
N GLN A 253 -10.46 -3.01 2.16
CA GLN A 253 -10.70 -1.85 3.04
C GLN A 253 -12.06 -1.20 2.79
N LEU A 254 -12.48 -1.17 1.53
CA LEU A 254 -13.77 -0.64 1.09
C LEU A 254 -14.91 -1.68 1.17
N GLN A 255 -14.65 -2.88 1.69
CA GLN A 255 -15.62 -3.97 1.85
C GLN A 255 -16.32 -4.34 0.53
N LEU A 256 -15.58 -4.34 -0.57
CA LEU A 256 -16.12 -4.61 -1.91
C LEU A 256 -16.24 -6.11 -2.21
N TYR A 257 -15.65 -6.97 -1.39
CA TYR A 257 -15.60 -8.42 -1.59
C TYR A 257 -16.51 -9.16 -0.63
N ALA A 258 -17.27 -10.10 -1.15
CA ALA A 258 -18.00 -11.07 -0.35
C ALA A 258 -17.06 -12.18 0.15
N PRO A 259 -17.37 -12.86 1.27
CA PRO A 259 -16.52 -13.94 1.81
C PRO A 259 -16.22 -15.06 0.81
N SER A 260 -17.19 -15.39 -0.06
CA SER A 260 -17.01 -16.38 -1.15
C SER A 260 -15.91 -16.02 -2.16
N GLU A 261 -15.49 -14.75 -2.20
CA GLU A 261 -14.49 -14.23 -3.15
C GLU A 261 -13.10 -14.13 -2.53
N TYR A 262 -12.95 -14.21 -1.21
CA TYR A 262 -11.67 -13.96 -0.54
C TYR A 262 -10.55 -14.84 -1.07
N CYS A 263 -10.82 -16.13 -1.31
CA CYS A 263 -9.83 -17.07 -1.82
C CYS A 263 -9.28 -16.64 -3.19
N MET A 264 -10.14 -16.27 -4.16
CA MET A 264 -9.67 -15.82 -5.48
C MET A 264 -8.94 -14.47 -5.41
N ILE A 265 -9.37 -13.56 -4.53
CA ILE A 265 -8.72 -12.26 -4.36
C ILE A 265 -7.31 -12.43 -3.78
N TYR A 266 -7.14 -13.20 -2.69
CA TYR A 266 -5.81 -13.46 -2.11
C TYR A 266 -4.90 -14.22 -3.08
N TRP A 267 -5.46 -15.18 -3.84
CA TRP A 267 -4.70 -15.91 -4.85
C TRP A 267 -4.18 -15.01 -5.97
N TYR A 268 -5.00 -14.07 -6.45
CA TYR A 268 -4.56 -13.12 -7.47
C TYR A 268 -3.62 -12.05 -6.90
N LEU A 269 -3.84 -11.63 -5.64
CA LEU A 269 -2.98 -10.69 -4.94
C LEU A 269 -1.57 -11.30 -4.74
N ASP A 270 -1.48 -12.57 -4.37
CA ASP A 270 -0.21 -13.33 -4.34
C ASP A 270 0.54 -13.23 -5.68
N HIS A 271 -0.16 -13.50 -6.79
CA HIS A 271 0.43 -13.42 -8.13
C HIS A 271 0.98 -12.02 -8.48
N ALA A 272 0.20 -10.97 -8.18
CA ALA A 272 0.64 -9.59 -8.41
C ALA A 272 1.86 -9.23 -7.55
N LEU A 273 1.83 -9.57 -6.25
CA LEU A 273 2.92 -9.28 -5.31
C LEU A 273 4.19 -10.07 -5.64
N LEU A 274 4.06 -11.35 -6.02
CA LEU A 274 5.19 -12.19 -6.41
C LEU A 274 5.86 -11.66 -7.68
N THR A 275 5.05 -11.19 -8.64
CA THR A 275 5.57 -10.56 -9.86
C THR A 275 6.31 -9.26 -9.53
N GLU A 276 5.74 -8.41 -8.66
CA GLU A 276 6.41 -7.19 -8.16
C GLU A 276 7.74 -7.52 -7.48
N LEU A 277 7.76 -8.52 -6.59
CA LEU A 277 8.94 -8.96 -5.88
C LEU A 277 10.06 -9.39 -6.83
N ASN A 278 9.72 -10.13 -7.90
CA ASN A 278 10.70 -10.58 -8.89
C ASN A 278 11.37 -9.41 -9.60
N TYR A 279 10.62 -8.36 -9.97
CA TYR A 279 11.18 -7.15 -10.57
C TYR A 279 12.07 -6.38 -9.58
N ARG A 280 11.66 -6.29 -8.30
CA ARG A 280 12.48 -5.65 -7.26
C ARG A 280 13.79 -6.41 -7.01
N HIS A 281 13.76 -7.74 -6.93
CA HIS A 281 14.98 -8.56 -6.83
C HIS A 281 15.91 -8.38 -8.02
N LEU A 282 15.37 -8.31 -9.24
CA LEU A 282 16.16 -8.08 -10.45
C LEU A 282 16.88 -6.73 -10.40
N LYS A 283 16.20 -5.68 -9.90
CA LYS A 283 16.76 -4.34 -9.68
C LYS A 283 17.85 -4.35 -8.60
N GLU A 284 17.62 -5.00 -7.47
CA GLU A 284 18.57 -5.07 -6.34
C GLU A 284 19.87 -5.81 -6.69
N ARG A 285 19.77 -6.90 -7.46
CA ARG A 285 20.97 -7.66 -7.91
C ARG A 285 21.91 -6.82 -8.79
N LYS A 286 21.39 -5.81 -9.49
CA LYS A 286 22.17 -4.96 -10.40
C LYS A 286 22.73 -3.70 -9.75
N ASN A 287 22.15 -3.25 -8.62
CA ASN A 287 22.62 -2.10 -7.85
C ASN A 287 23.13 -2.52 -6.44
N PRO A 288 24.25 -3.25 -6.34
CA PRO A 288 24.79 -3.69 -5.04
C PRO A 288 25.31 -2.53 -4.15
N THR A 289 25.38 -1.31 -4.68
CA THR A 289 26.00 -0.13 -4.06
C THR A 289 25.27 0.45 -2.84
N ASN A 290 24.11 -0.08 -2.45
CA ASN A 290 23.42 0.35 -1.22
C ASN A 290 23.74 -0.50 0.02
N ASN A 291 24.55 -1.56 -0.13
CA ASN A 291 25.04 -2.37 0.98
C ASN A 291 26.56 -2.20 1.10
N GLU A 292 27.03 -1.02 1.54
CA GLU A 292 28.41 -0.91 2.03
C GLU A 292 28.51 -1.54 3.42
N PRO A 293 29.34 -2.58 3.64
CA PRO A 293 29.82 -2.89 4.98
C PRO A 293 30.95 -1.91 5.31
N SER A 294 30.66 -0.95 6.18
CA SER A 294 31.67 -0.08 6.78
C SER A 294 32.72 -0.90 7.54
N ASP A 295 33.99 -0.67 7.19
CA ASP A 295 35.21 -0.90 7.94
C ASP A 295 35.56 -2.33 8.42
N GLN A 296 36.48 -2.97 7.69
CA GLN A 296 37.61 -3.66 8.32
C GLN A 296 38.93 -3.25 7.68
N THR A 297 39.55 -2.24 8.26
CA THR A 297 40.97 -1.96 8.09
C THR A 297 41.83 -3.12 8.61
N ASN A 298 42.79 -3.53 7.77
CA ASN A 298 44.05 -4.20 8.12
C ASN A 298 44.02 -5.61 8.75
N LYS A 299 44.34 -6.62 7.92
CA LYS A 299 45.52 -7.49 8.15
C LYS A 299 45.92 -8.31 6.92
N LYS A 300 47.13 -8.05 6.42
CA LYS A 300 47.89 -8.90 5.49
C LYS A 300 48.07 -10.32 6.06
N LYS A 301 47.82 -11.38 5.26
CA LYS A 301 48.85 -12.36 4.80
C LYS A 301 48.28 -13.63 4.13
N LYS A 302 48.93 -13.95 3.01
CA LYS A 302 49.30 -15.27 2.43
C LYS A 302 48.26 -16.12 1.68
N ARG A 303 48.48 -16.13 0.36
CA ARG A 303 48.22 -17.20 -0.62
C ARG A 303 48.47 -18.61 -0.06
N SER A 304 47.51 -19.52 -0.26
CA SER A 304 47.82 -20.91 -0.67
C SER A 304 46.72 -21.45 -1.59
N LYS A 305 47.14 -22.11 -2.68
CA LYS A 305 46.30 -22.74 -3.71
C LYS A 305 45.77 -24.08 -3.20
N ARG A 306 44.46 -24.35 -3.35
CA ARG A 306 43.97 -25.71 -3.67
C ARG A 306 42.59 -25.68 -4.33
N LYS A 307 42.51 -26.35 -5.49
CA LYS A 307 41.30 -26.66 -6.28
C LYS A 307 40.31 -27.49 -5.47
N GLY A 308 39.01 -27.24 -5.65
CA GLY A 308 37.94 -28.20 -5.34
C GLY A 308 36.59 -27.54 -5.04
N SER A 309 35.60 -27.83 -5.88
CA SER A 309 34.16 -27.61 -5.68
C SER A 309 33.63 -26.17 -5.78
N MET A 310 32.94 -25.86 -6.89
CA MET A 310 31.93 -24.80 -6.95
C MET A 310 30.77 -25.18 -6.02
N LYS A 311 30.88 -24.81 -4.75
CA LYS A 311 29.71 -24.41 -3.98
C LYS A 311 29.49 -22.94 -4.30
N VAL A 312 28.44 -22.67 -5.08
CA VAL A 312 27.81 -21.36 -5.10
C VAL A 312 27.29 -21.17 -3.68
N THR A 313 28.09 -20.56 -2.82
CA THR A 313 27.58 -19.99 -1.58
C THR A 313 26.63 -18.89 -2.04
N GLU A 314 25.33 -19.07 -1.83
CA GLU A 314 24.39 -17.96 -1.74
C GLU A 314 24.99 -17.00 -0.71
N GLU A 315 25.73 -16.01 -1.17
CA GLU A 315 25.95 -14.82 -0.37
C GLU A 315 24.55 -14.26 -0.13
N GLU A 316 24.06 -14.40 1.11
CA GLU A 316 22.78 -13.89 1.56
C GLU A 316 22.71 -12.39 1.22
N LEU A 317 22.13 -12.08 0.07
CA LEU A 317 21.71 -10.74 -0.30
C LEU A 317 20.84 -10.25 0.85
N GLN A 318 21.35 -9.32 1.65
CA GLN A 318 20.56 -8.73 2.73
C GLN A 318 19.34 -8.06 2.10
N LEU A 319 18.19 -8.71 2.26
CA LEU A 319 16.93 -8.28 1.68
C LEU A 319 16.56 -6.91 2.23
N THR A 320 16.16 -5.98 1.35
CA THR A 320 15.71 -4.67 1.79
C THR A 320 14.43 -4.80 2.63
N PRO A 321 14.15 -3.85 3.54
CA PRO A 321 12.92 -3.90 4.35
C PRO A 321 11.63 -3.93 3.52
N GLN A 322 11.63 -3.33 2.32
CA GLN A 322 10.49 -3.36 1.40
C GLN A 322 10.30 -4.73 0.77
N THR A 323 11.40 -5.37 0.33
CA THR A 323 11.41 -6.73 -0.19
C THR A 323 10.92 -7.74 0.86
N LEU A 324 11.38 -7.62 2.11
CA LEU A 324 10.88 -8.44 3.23
C LEU A 324 9.39 -8.20 3.50
N LEU A 325 8.90 -6.97 3.41
CA LEU A 325 7.48 -6.67 3.60
C LEU A 325 6.62 -7.31 2.50
N LEU A 326 7.04 -7.24 1.23
CA LEU A 326 6.38 -7.92 0.14
C LEU A 326 6.33 -9.44 0.37
N GLN A 327 7.45 -10.03 0.80
CA GLN A 327 7.49 -11.45 1.14
C GLN A 327 6.48 -11.80 2.24
N CYS A 328 6.37 -10.96 3.28
CA CYS A 328 5.35 -11.14 4.32
C CYS A 328 3.91 -11.12 3.74
N TYR A 329 3.62 -10.19 2.82
CA TYR A 329 2.30 -10.14 2.18
C TYR A 329 2.02 -11.35 1.31
N ILE A 330 3.02 -11.84 0.57
CA ILE A 330 2.95 -13.07 -0.24
C ILE A 330 2.64 -14.26 0.65
N ASP A 331 3.39 -14.45 1.74
CA ASP A 331 3.19 -15.58 2.65
C ASP A 331 1.81 -15.51 3.33
N ALA A 332 1.35 -14.32 3.69
CA ALA A 332 -0.01 -14.12 4.20
C ALA A 332 -1.08 -14.48 3.15
N CYS A 333 -0.93 -14.05 1.90
CA CYS A 333 -1.84 -14.39 0.80
C CYS A 333 -1.87 -15.90 0.55
N LYS A 334 -0.72 -16.57 0.49
CA LYS A 334 -0.62 -18.01 0.30
C LYS A 334 -1.23 -18.77 1.46
N GLY A 335 -0.90 -18.39 2.69
CA GLY A 335 -1.47 -18.96 3.91
C GLY A 335 -3.00 -18.90 3.91
N LEU A 336 -3.58 -17.74 3.58
CA LEU A 336 -5.02 -17.55 3.50
C LEU A 336 -5.66 -18.29 2.32
N SER A 337 -5.06 -18.24 1.15
CA SER A 337 -5.59 -18.91 -0.06
C SER A 337 -5.67 -20.43 0.14
N TRP A 338 -4.61 -21.04 0.67
CA TRP A 338 -4.59 -22.48 0.99
C TRP A 338 -5.57 -22.83 2.11
N MET A 339 -5.65 -22.01 3.17
CA MET A 339 -6.62 -22.23 4.24
C MET A 339 -8.06 -22.21 3.71
N MET A 340 -8.41 -21.21 2.90
CA MET A 340 -9.75 -21.07 2.35
C MET A 340 -10.09 -22.15 1.32
N ALA A 341 -9.12 -22.54 0.48
CA ALA A 341 -9.28 -23.68 -0.44
C ALA A 341 -9.56 -24.97 0.33
N ALA A 342 -8.76 -25.26 1.37
CA ALA A 342 -8.93 -26.44 2.21
C ALA A 342 -10.28 -26.44 2.94
N LEU A 343 -10.66 -25.31 3.55
CA LEU A 343 -11.93 -25.18 4.26
C LEU A 343 -13.14 -25.33 3.32
N THR A 344 -13.04 -24.86 2.08
CA THR A 344 -14.07 -25.00 1.06
C THR A 344 -14.20 -26.46 0.65
N ALA A 345 -13.08 -27.16 0.41
CA ALA A 345 -13.06 -28.58 0.07
C ALA A 345 -13.55 -29.48 1.24
N ASP A 346 -13.30 -29.07 2.48
CA ASP A 346 -13.73 -29.73 3.71
C ASP A 346 -15.20 -29.40 4.08
N GLY A 347 -15.87 -28.53 3.32
CA GLY A 347 -17.25 -28.10 3.60
C GLY A 347 -17.43 -27.28 4.88
N LYS A 348 -16.33 -26.81 5.49
CA LYS A 348 -16.33 -26.05 6.77
C LYS A 348 -16.44 -24.54 6.59
N PHE A 349 -16.40 -24.04 5.36
CA PHE A 349 -16.58 -22.63 5.03
C PHE A 349 -17.97 -22.39 4.41
N SER A 350 -18.99 -22.19 5.25
CA SER A 350 -20.37 -22.05 4.79
C SER A 350 -20.61 -20.86 3.87
N GLU A 351 -19.81 -19.80 3.98
CA GLU A 351 -19.96 -18.56 3.20
C GLU A 351 -19.38 -18.69 1.78
N SER A 352 -18.73 -19.81 1.44
CA SER A 352 -18.32 -20.16 0.07
C SER A 352 -19.47 -20.64 -0.82
N ARG A 353 -20.66 -20.88 -0.25
CA ARG A 353 -21.78 -21.47 -1.00
C ARG A 353 -22.16 -20.60 -2.21
N GLN A 354 -22.52 -21.29 -3.29
CA GLN A 354 -22.95 -20.65 -4.53
C GLN A 354 -24.14 -19.73 -4.28
N THR A 355 -24.04 -18.50 -4.78
CA THR A 355 -25.18 -17.57 -4.81
C THR A 355 -26.15 -17.99 -5.90
N ILE A 356 -27.46 -17.76 -5.70
CA ILE A 356 -28.50 -18.09 -6.69
C ILE A 356 -28.44 -17.26 -7.98
N PHE A 357 -27.79 -16.09 -7.95
CA PHE A 357 -27.78 -15.14 -9.07
C PHE A 357 -26.47 -15.13 -9.87
N ASN A 358 -25.34 -15.42 -9.24
CA ASN A 358 -24.04 -15.38 -9.89
C ASN A 358 -23.26 -16.67 -9.64
N THR A 359 -22.69 -17.19 -10.72
CA THR A 359 -21.69 -18.24 -10.64
C THR A 359 -20.36 -17.68 -10.13
N GLU A 360 -19.53 -18.56 -9.60
CA GLU A 360 -18.15 -18.21 -9.22
C GLU A 360 -17.31 -17.73 -10.42
N HIS A 361 -17.61 -18.25 -11.62
CA HIS A 361 -16.99 -17.79 -12.86
C HIS A 361 -17.35 -16.34 -13.17
N GLU A 362 -18.62 -15.97 -13.12
CA GLU A 362 -19.05 -14.58 -13.37
C GLU A 362 -18.48 -13.61 -12.33
N ARG A 363 -18.43 -14.00 -11.05
CA ARG A 363 -17.76 -13.21 -10.02
C ARG A 363 -16.28 -13.02 -10.33
N PHE A 364 -15.59 -14.10 -10.72
CA PHE A 364 -14.18 -14.00 -11.13
C PHE A 364 -14.00 -12.98 -12.26
N ILE A 365 -14.81 -13.07 -13.33
CA ILE A 365 -14.72 -12.10 -14.44
C ILE A 365 -14.98 -10.68 -13.94
N GLN A 366 -16.03 -10.45 -13.15
CA GLN A 366 -16.33 -9.11 -12.61
C GLN A 366 -15.19 -8.52 -11.77
N ARG A 367 -14.44 -9.34 -11.03
CA ARG A 367 -13.31 -8.89 -10.21
C ARG A 367 -12.04 -8.68 -11.01
N PHE A 368 -11.77 -9.54 -12.01
CA PHE A 368 -10.45 -9.61 -12.64
C PHE A 368 -10.40 -9.15 -14.11
N ASP A 369 -11.54 -8.82 -14.74
CA ASP A 369 -11.59 -8.31 -16.13
C ASP A 369 -10.68 -7.09 -16.34
N LEU A 370 -10.60 -6.23 -15.33
CA LEU A 370 -9.73 -5.06 -15.35
C LEU A 370 -8.25 -5.43 -15.55
N PHE A 371 -7.77 -6.51 -14.92
CA PHE A 371 -6.38 -6.93 -15.01
C PHE A 371 -6.06 -7.65 -16.33
N GLN A 372 -7.06 -8.03 -17.13
CA GLN A 372 -6.86 -8.57 -18.48
C GLN A 372 -6.34 -7.52 -19.45
N LYS A 373 -6.42 -6.23 -19.08
CA LYS A 373 -6.02 -5.09 -19.92
C LYS A 373 -4.54 -4.75 -19.82
N VAL A 374 -3.78 -5.44 -18.97
CA VAL A 374 -2.34 -5.24 -18.80
C VAL A 374 -1.59 -6.52 -19.11
N PRO A 375 -0.40 -6.45 -19.73
CA PRO A 375 0.40 -7.64 -19.99
C PRO A 375 1.11 -8.16 -18.75
N ILE A 376 1.32 -7.30 -17.75
CA ILE A 376 2.08 -7.58 -16.53
C ILE A 376 1.27 -7.08 -15.32
N PRO A 377 1.05 -7.90 -14.26
CA PRO A 377 1.39 -9.33 -14.20
C PRO A 377 0.61 -10.12 -15.26
N GLN A 378 1.12 -11.28 -15.66
CA GLN A 378 0.47 -12.10 -16.69
C GLN A 378 -1.00 -12.34 -16.31
N PRO A 379 -1.98 -11.97 -17.15
CA PRO A 379 -3.39 -12.12 -16.81
C PRO A 379 -3.75 -13.58 -16.56
N LEU A 380 -4.30 -13.86 -15.39
CA LEU A 380 -4.76 -15.19 -15.04
C LEU A 380 -6.24 -15.35 -15.34
N SER A 381 -6.60 -16.48 -15.95
CA SER A 381 -8.00 -16.84 -16.22
C SER A 381 -8.63 -17.63 -15.07
N TYR A 382 -9.96 -17.72 -15.08
CA TYR A 382 -10.70 -18.52 -14.11
C TYR A 382 -10.26 -19.99 -14.07
N MET A 383 -9.80 -20.55 -15.19
CA MET A 383 -9.32 -21.93 -15.25
C MET A 383 -8.04 -22.14 -14.45
N HIS A 384 -7.16 -21.13 -14.37
CA HIS A 384 -5.98 -21.17 -13.50
C HIS A 384 -6.42 -21.22 -12.03
N TYR A 385 -7.40 -20.39 -11.64
CA TYR A 385 -7.94 -20.39 -10.28
C TYR A 385 -8.62 -21.73 -9.92
N LYS A 386 -9.39 -22.31 -10.85
CA LYS A 386 -10.00 -23.62 -10.66
C LYS A 386 -8.97 -24.73 -10.56
N SER A 387 -7.90 -24.65 -11.33
CA SER A 387 -6.79 -25.60 -11.26
C SER A 387 -6.04 -25.50 -9.94
N PHE A 388 -6.02 -24.34 -9.27
CA PHE A 388 -5.48 -24.16 -7.93
C PHE A 388 -6.41 -24.74 -6.84
N THR A 389 -7.71 -24.47 -6.91
CA THR A 389 -8.67 -24.88 -5.86
C THR A 389 -9.10 -26.35 -5.93
N VAL A 390 -9.14 -26.94 -7.12
CA VAL A 390 -9.65 -28.32 -7.36
C VAL A 390 -8.50 -29.29 -7.63
N GLN A 391 -7.30 -29.05 -7.07
CA GLN A 391 -6.15 -29.91 -7.31
C GLN A 391 -6.42 -31.35 -6.86
N ARG A 392 -6.75 -32.22 -7.82
CA ARG A 392 -7.19 -33.60 -7.59
C ARG A 392 -6.14 -34.48 -6.91
N ASN A 393 -4.88 -34.07 -6.94
CA ASN A 393 -3.75 -34.84 -6.44
C ASN A 393 -3.33 -34.45 -5.01
N ILE A 394 -3.96 -33.44 -4.41
CA ILE A 394 -3.53 -32.89 -3.12
C ILE A 394 -4.66 -33.07 -2.11
N SER A 395 -4.34 -33.76 -1.02
CA SER A 395 -5.29 -34.00 0.06
C SER A 395 -5.60 -32.72 0.84
N ILE A 396 -6.81 -32.63 1.39
CA ILE A 396 -7.22 -31.50 2.25
C ILE A 396 -6.24 -31.30 3.42
N LYS A 397 -5.68 -32.39 3.96
CA LYS A 397 -4.67 -32.33 5.04
C LYS A 397 -3.38 -31.66 4.59
N GLU A 398 -2.91 -31.95 3.38
CA GLU A 398 -1.72 -31.29 2.81
C GLU A 398 -1.97 -29.79 2.58
N GLN A 399 -3.17 -29.41 2.12
CA GLN A 399 -3.52 -27.99 1.95
C GLN A 399 -3.49 -27.22 3.29
N TYR A 400 -4.03 -27.80 4.37
CA TYR A 400 -3.91 -27.21 5.71
C TYR A 400 -2.45 -27.14 6.19
N LEU A 401 -1.63 -28.14 5.87
CA LEU A 401 -0.22 -28.15 6.23
C LEU A 401 0.54 -27.03 5.53
N TRP A 402 0.36 -26.85 4.22
CA TRP A 402 0.99 -25.75 3.49
C TRP A 402 0.55 -24.39 4.01
N SER A 403 -0.75 -24.21 4.27
CA SER A 403 -1.25 -22.98 4.90
C SER A 403 -0.51 -22.68 6.21
N ARG A 404 -0.32 -23.71 7.06
CA ARG A 404 0.40 -23.59 8.32
C ARG A 404 1.88 -23.26 8.10
N GLU A 405 2.54 -23.86 7.12
CA GLU A 405 3.93 -23.57 6.76
C GLU A 405 4.09 -22.12 6.33
N TYR A 406 3.23 -21.61 5.44
CA TYR A 406 3.27 -20.20 5.03
C TYR A 406 3.07 -19.23 6.21
N PHE A 407 2.14 -19.51 7.12
CA PHE A 407 2.01 -18.66 8.32
C PHE A 407 3.20 -18.77 9.29
N ALA A 408 3.90 -19.91 9.33
CA ALA A 408 5.13 -20.05 10.11
C ALA A 408 6.30 -19.28 9.47
N THR A 409 6.48 -19.38 8.16
CA THR A 409 7.45 -18.59 7.38
C THR A 409 7.16 -17.10 7.51
N LEU A 410 5.89 -16.69 7.46
CA LEU A 410 5.48 -15.31 7.74
C LEU A 410 5.96 -14.82 9.11
N GLN A 411 5.83 -15.63 10.16
CA GLN A 411 6.32 -15.24 11.50
C GLN A 411 7.83 -15.04 11.53
N GLN A 412 8.60 -15.82 10.77
CA GLN A 412 10.04 -15.65 10.62
C GLN A 412 10.37 -14.35 9.88
N HIS A 413 9.79 -14.12 8.71
CA HIS A 413 10.03 -12.90 7.93
C HIS A 413 9.60 -11.63 8.69
N LEU A 414 8.55 -11.69 9.53
CA LEU A 414 8.15 -10.57 10.39
C LEU A 414 9.12 -10.31 11.56
N GLN A 415 9.86 -11.32 12.02
CA GLN A 415 10.94 -11.13 12.99
C GLN A 415 12.11 -10.43 12.31
N ASP A 416 12.54 -10.92 11.15
CA ASP A 416 13.63 -10.35 10.36
C ASP A 416 13.34 -8.90 9.98
N LEU A 417 12.13 -8.62 9.48
CA LEU A 417 11.67 -7.28 9.16
C LEU A 417 11.67 -6.36 10.38
N GLY A 418 11.28 -6.87 11.56
CA GLY A 418 11.35 -6.13 12.81
C GLY A 418 12.78 -5.78 13.22
N HIS A 419 13.72 -6.70 13.03
CA HIS A 419 15.14 -6.46 13.26
C HIS A 419 15.72 -5.43 12.28
N CYS A 420 15.35 -5.50 11.00
CA CYS A 420 15.76 -4.51 10.00
C CYS A 420 15.18 -3.12 10.30
N LEU A 421 13.93 -3.05 10.73
CA LEU A 421 13.29 -1.79 11.11
C LEU A 421 14.01 -1.14 12.31
N ALA A 422 14.34 -1.91 13.34
CA ALA A 422 15.03 -1.40 14.53
C ALA A 422 16.45 -0.84 14.22
N LYS A 423 17.09 -1.32 13.14
CA LYS A 423 18.39 -0.82 12.68
C LYS A 423 18.28 0.39 11.74
N SER A 424 17.09 0.68 11.22
CA SER A 424 16.90 1.73 10.21
C SER A 424 16.81 3.11 10.85
N THR A 425 17.77 3.98 10.60
CA THR A 425 17.80 5.37 11.08
C THR A 425 17.20 6.38 10.10
N ASN A 426 16.98 5.98 8.85
CA ASN A 426 16.70 6.90 7.74
C ASN A 426 15.21 6.98 7.37
N LEU A 427 14.35 6.18 8.00
CA LEU A 427 12.91 6.22 7.75
C LEU A 427 12.28 7.45 8.40
N SER A 428 11.36 8.09 7.68
CA SER A 428 10.57 9.16 8.28
C SER A 428 9.78 8.64 9.50
N PRO A 429 9.52 9.48 10.51
CA PRO A 429 8.82 9.04 11.73
C PRO A 429 7.45 8.42 11.44
N ILE A 430 6.73 8.95 10.46
CA ILE A 430 5.45 8.41 10.01
C ILE A 430 5.62 6.99 9.45
N CYS A 431 6.55 6.78 8.52
CA CYS A 431 6.79 5.46 7.92
C CYS A 431 7.23 4.45 8.99
N HIS A 432 8.09 4.86 9.93
CA HIS A 432 8.52 3.97 11.03
C HIS A 432 7.33 3.57 11.92
N SER A 433 6.50 4.53 12.32
CA SER A 433 5.31 4.26 13.16
C SER A 433 4.31 3.35 12.46
N GLN A 434 4.02 3.60 11.19
CA GLN A 434 3.07 2.80 10.42
C GLN A 434 3.60 1.40 10.18
N ARG A 435 4.89 1.25 9.84
CA ARG A 435 5.51 -0.06 9.65
C ARG A 435 5.53 -0.88 10.93
N THR A 436 5.75 -0.25 12.08
CA THR A 436 5.68 -0.92 13.39
C THR A 436 4.27 -1.47 13.65
N THR A 437 3.24 -0.65 13.38
CA THR A 437 1.84 -1.07 13.48
C THR A 437 1.53 -2.22 12.54
N GLU A 438 1.93 -2.13 11.27
CA GLU A 438 1.73 -3.17 10.25
C GLU A 438 2.34 -4.52 10.69
N ILE A 439 3.60 -4.51 11.15
CA ILE A 439 4.29 -5.73 11.63
C ILE A 439 3.52 -6.36 12.78
N ASN A 440 3.05 -5.57 13.74
CA ASN A 440 2.30 -6.07 14.89
C ASN A 440 0.94 -6.66 14.48
N GLN A 441 0.24 -6.00 13.56
CA GLN A 441 -1.03 -6.48 13.03
C GLN A 441 -0.85 -7.81 12.27
N LEU A 442 0.16 -7.91 11.40
CA LEU A 442 0.48 -9.15 10.68
C LEU A 442 0.89 -10.28 11.62
N LYS A 443 1.65 -9.99 12.69
CA LYS A 443 1.97 -10.98 13.73
C LYS A 443 0.71 -11.53 14.40
N GLN A 444 -0.29 -10.69 14.66
CA GLN A 444 -1.59 -11.13 15.19
C GLN A 444 -2.34 -12.00 14.18
N VAL A 445 -2.38 -11.61 12.90
CA VAL A 445 -3.00 -12.40 11.83
C VAL A 445 -2.38 -13.80 11.74
N ALA A 446 -1.05 -13.88 11.66
CA ALA A 446 -0.33 -15.15 11.55
C ALA A 446 -0.60 -16.04 12.77
N SER A 447 -0.47 -15.48 13.99
CA SER A 447 -0.62 -16.24 15.23
C SER A 447 -2.02 -16.80 15.42
N ARG A 448 -3.06 -15.99 15.13
CA ARG A 448 -4.45 -16.43 15.26
C ARG A 448 -4.82 -17.48 14.22
N ASN A 449 -4.41 -17.30 12.97
CA ASN A 449 -4.66 -18.29 11.93
C ASN A 449 -3.93 -19.62 12.19
N LEU A 450 -2.70 -19.59 12.74
CA LEU A 450 -2.00 -20.80 13.18
C LEU A 450 -2.76 -21.56 14.29
N ILE A 451 -3.35 -20.85 15.25
CA ILE A 451 -4.18 -21.45 16.30
C ILE A 451 -5.41 -22.13 15.69
N VAL A 452 -6.07 -21.46 14.74
CA VAL A 452 -7.24 -22.02 14.04
C VAL A 452 -6.88 -23.27 13.25
N LEU A 453 -5.78 -23.24 12.49
CA LEU A 453 -5.30 -24.40 11.74
C LEU A 453 -4.97 -25.59 12.65
N ARG A 454 -4.43 -25.33 13.86
CA ARG A 454 -4.23 -26.38 14.87
C ARG A 454 -5.56 -26.99 15.31
N ILE A 455 -6.56 -26.16 15.64
CA ILE A 455 -7.90 -26.63 16.02
C ILE A 455 -8.55 -27.44 14.90
N LEU A 456 -8.41 -27.01 13.65
CA LEU A 456 -8.97 -27.72 12.49
C LEU A 456 -8.31 -29.08 12.25
N ASN A 457 -7.01 -29.20 12.54
CA ASN A 457 -6.27 -30.46 12.43
C ASN A 457 -6.62 -31.44 13.56
N ASP A 458 -6.87 -30.92 14.77
CA ASP A 458 -7.23 -31.72 15.96
C ASP A 458 -8.72 -32.11 15.98
N ALA A 459 -9.56 -31.45 15.19
CA ALA A 459 -10.98 -31.75 15.10
C ALA A 459 -11.24 -33.09 14.39
N GLU A 460 -11.85 -34.04 15.10
CA GLU A 460 -12.30 -35.33 14.55
C GLU A 460 -13.20 -35.12 13.31
N ARG A 461 -13.04 -36.01 12.31
CA ARG A 461 -13.92 -36.08 11.13
C ARG A 461 -15.37 -36.20 11.62
N GLY A 462 -16.18 -35.17 11.37
CA GLY A 462 -17.61 -35.16 11.72
C GLY A 462 -18.05 -34.08 12.71
N LYS A 463 -17.14 -33.31 13.34
CA LYS A 463 -17.56 -32.11 14.10
C LYS A 463 -17.97 -31.00 13.12
N THR A 464 -19.20 -30.51 13.26
CA THR A 464 -19.78 -29.39 12.52
C THR A 464 -19.13 -28.08 12.97
N LEU A 465 -17.90 -27.85 12.54
CA LEU A 465 -17.22 -26.57 12.71
C LEU A 465 -17.53 -25.70 11.50
N ASN A 466 -18.00 -24.48 11.74
CA ASN A 466 -18.13 -23.46 10.72
C ASN A 466 -17.08 -22.37 10.95
N VAL A 467 -16.35 -22.04 9.90
CA VAL A 467 -15.31 -21.00 9.94
C VAL A 467 -15.83 -19.74 9.26
N SER A 468 -15.67 -18.60 9.92
CA SER A 468 -15.93 -17.26 9.37
C SER A 468 -14.65 -16.43 9.38
N PHE A 469 -14.60 -15.37 8.58
CA PHE A 469 -13.44 -14.48 8.46
C PHE A 469 -13.78 -13.06 8.87
N ASP A 470 -12.89 -12.43 9.63
CA ASP A 470 -12.99 -11.01 10.00
C ASP A 470 -11.66 -10.27 9.79
N PHE A 471 -11.73 -8.94 9.76
CA PHE A 471 -10.60 -8.04 9.51
C PHE A 471 -10.25 -7.21 10.76
N SER A 472 -10.49 -7.76 11.96
CA SER A 472 -10.30 -7.01 13.22
C SER A 472 -8.85 -6.65 13.52
N GLN A 473 -7.88 -7.40 12.96
CA GLN A 473 -6.46 -7.20 13.24
C GLN A 473 -5.75 -6.44 12.14
N HIS A 474 -6.20 -6.55 10.90
CA HIS A 474 -5.51 -6.00 9.74
C HIS A 474 -6.51 -5.59 8.66
N PRO A 475 -6.34 -4.44 7.99
CA PRO A 475 -7.31 -3.87 7.05
C PRO A 475 -7.68 -4.78 5.87
N PHE A 476 -6.78 -5.69 5.47
CA PHE A 476 -6.99 -6.54 4.31
C PHE A 476 -6.47 -7.98 4.44
N PHE A 477 -6.04 -8.41 5.63
CA PHE A 477 -5.69 -9.81 5.88
C PHE A 477 -6.60 -10.39 6.94
N ALA A 478 -7.34 -11.42 6.55
CA ALA A 478 -8.39 -11.97 7.38
C ALA A 478 -7.84 -12.83 8.53
N VAL A 479 -8.57 -12.83 9.64
CA VAL A 479 -8.42 -13.78 10.73
C VAL A 479 -9.59 -14.76 10.67
N ALA A 480 -9.28 -16.05 10.69
CA ALA A 480 -10.28 -17.09 10.79
C ALA A 480 -10.85 -17.16 12.22
N SER A 481 -12.14 -17.39 12.33
CA SER A 481 -12.85 -17.61 13.59
C SER A 481 -13.65 -18.92 13.48
N VAL A 482 -13.45 -19.82 14.45
CA VAL A 482 -14.13 -21.13 14.48
C VAL A 482 -15.35 -21.03 15.38
N LYS A 483 -16.52 -21.36 14.85
CA LYS A 483 -17.77 -21.51 15.60
C LYS A 483 -18.18 -22.98 15.60
N LYS A 484 -18.54 -23.51 16.77
CA LYS A 484 -19.22 -24.81 16.86
C LYS A 484 -20.66 -24.61 16.39
N VAL A 485 -21.08 -25.39 15.40
CA VAL A 485 -22.46 -25.44 14.89
C VAL A 485 -23.20 -26.59 15.53
#